data_AF-A0A7Y4MQP1-F1
#
_entry.id   AF-A0A7Y4MQP1-F1
#
_cell.length_a   1.000
_cell.length_b   1.000
_cell.length_c   1.000
_cell.angle_alpha   90.00
_cell.angle_beta   90.00
_cell.angle_gamma   90.00
#
_symmetry.space_group_name_H-M   'P 1'
#
loop_
_entity.id
_entity.type
_entity.pdbx_description
1 polymer ?
#
loop_
_entity_poly.entity_id
_entity_poly.type
_entity_poly.pdbx_seq_one_letter_code
_entity_poly.pdbx_strand_id
1 'polypeptide(L)'
;MFAASSAFAQDVEMNIHADDIDMPSTSISVEGMSPDGNAAGVNMEIRGGGARMEVNVSGTGTPPPPGRHERRERREHREEVAPRETPVRHVRHHSEPAFRDCGTNQDPGCTMQRNGHFAMDAETFHGFMQSLKSTRNELTREEMVEKVMNRAFLTAKQFGLVLDLFQNEITRLDVAKTAAPRVVNPQHALGFSSKWRNSISADEYVEIITEQ
;
A
#
# COMPACT_ATOMS: atom_id res chain seq x y z
N MET A 1 30.62 -39.82 -21.76
CA MET A 1 29.90 -40.73 -20.85
C MET A 1 30.49 -40.59 -19.47
N PHE A 2 29.59 -40.52 -18.48
CA PHE A 2 29.76 -40.48 -17.03
C PHE A 2 30.08 -39.15 -16.35
N ALA A 3 29.23 -38.91 -15.35
CA ALA A 3 28.98 -37.72 -14.57
C ALA A 3 29.83 -37.66 -13.30
N ALA A 4 29.93 -36.47 -12.71
CA ALA A 4 30.01 -36.31 -11.27
C ALA A 4 29.28 -35.02 -10.87
N SER A 5 28.26 -35.20 -10.04
CA SER A 5 27.50 -34.16 -9.36
C SER A 5 28.21 -33.73 -8.07
N SER A 6 28.12 -32.46 -7.68
CA SER A 6 27.65 -32.02 -6.35
C SER A 6 27.74 -30.49 -6.22
N ALA A 7 26.75 -29.96 -5.50
CA ALA A 7 26.48 -28.56 -5.25
C ALA A 7 27.21 -28.03 -4.01
N PHE A 8 27.48 -26.73 -3.95
CA PHE A 8 27.47 -25.98 -2.69
C PHE A 8 26.96 -24.55 -2.94
N ALA A 9 25.80 -24.26 -2.35
CA ALA A 9 25.37 -22.91 -2.07
C ALA A 9 26.32 -22.32 -1.01
N GLN A 10 26.87 -21.13 -1.27
CA GLN A 10 27.52 -20.33 -0.24
C GLN A 10 26.52 -19.26 0.19
N ASP A 11 25.95 -19.54 1.35
CA ASP A 11 25.18 -18.63 2.18
C ASP A 11 26.10 -17.51 2.71
N VAL A 12 25.49 -16.36 2.99
CA VAL A 12 26.13 -15.06 3.22
C VAL A 12 26.64 -14.92 4.66
N GLU A 13 27.80 -14.30 4.85
CA GLU A 13 28.13 -13.63 6.13
C GLU A 13 28.63 -12.21 5.84
N MET A 14 27.73 -11.23 5.95
CA MET A 14 28.05 -9.81 5.89
C MET A 14 27.96 -9.26 7.31
N ASN A 15 29.11 -9.01 7.94
CA ASN A 15 29.21 -8.35 9.23
C ASN A 15 28.84 -6.87 9.07
N ILE A 16 27.68 -6.47 9.59
CA ILE A 16 27.35 -5.06 9.81
C ILE A 16 27.39 -4.81 11.31
N HIS A 17 28.47 -4.17 11.74
CA HIS A 17 28.59 -3.55 13.05
C HIS A 17 27.76 -2.25 13.01
N ALA A 18 26.68 -2.21 13.77
CA ALA A 18 25.91 -0.99 14.00
C ALA A 18 25.76 -0.84 15.51
N ASP A 19 26.53 0.09 16.09
CA ASP A 19 26.28 0.58 17.44
C ASP A 19 25.04 1.48 17.41
N ASP A 20 24.11 1.15 18.29
CA ASP A 20 22.85 1.81 18.65
C ASP A 20 23.04 3.28 19.05
N ILE A 21 22.11 4.15 18.60
CA ILE A 21 21.16 4.87 19.48
C ILE A 21 19.89 5.15 18.63
N ASP A 22 18.87 4.28 18.72
CA ASP A 22 17.49 4.59 19.19
C ASP A 22 16.46 3.50 18.78
N MET A 23 16.26 2.57 19.72
CA MET A 23 15.15 1.59 19.95
C MET A 23 14.75 0.52 18.92
N PRO A 24 15.08 -0.76 19.20
CA PRO A 24 14.37 -1.94 18.72
C PRO A 24 13.48 -2.61 19.80
N SER A 25 12.33 -3.15 19.38
CA SER A 25 11.44 -3.99 20.18
C SER A 25 12.08 -5.34 20.49
N THR A 26 12.28 -5.65 21.78
CA THR A 26 12.84 -6.92 22.23
C THR A 26 11.76 -8.01 22.36
N SER A 27 11.81 -9.02 21.50
CA SER A 27 11.15 -10.32 21.72
C SER A 27 12.20 -11.32 22.22
N ILE A 28 11.99 -11.90 23.41
CA ILE A 28 12.90 -12.89 24.00
C ILE A 28 12.16 -14.24 24.04
N SER A 29 12.64 -15.22 23.27
CA SER A 29 12.18 -16.61 23.33
C SER A 29 13.23 -17.45 24.04
N VAL A 30 12.88 -18.08 25.16
CA VAL A 30 13.74 -19.02 25.89
C VAL A 30 13.12 -20.41 25.76
N GLU A 31 13.77 -21.29 25.00
CA GLU A 31 13.37 -22.69 24.85
C GLU A 31 14.18 -23.55 25.83
N GLY A 32 13.54 -23.98 26.93
CA GLY A 32 14.14 -24.89 27.90
C GLY A 32 13.82 -26.34 27.55
N MET A 33 14.86 -27.17 27.37
CA MET A 33 14.72 -28.62 27.24
C MET A 33 14.55 -29.24 28.64
N SER A 34 13.38 -29.85 28.89
CA SER A 34 13.11 -30.71 30.07
C SER A 34 13.13 -32.18 29.64
N PRO A 35 13.68 -33.12 30.44
CA PRO A 35 13.97 -34.49 30.00
C PRO A 35 12.75 -35.42 29.92
N ASP A 36 11.55 -34.95 30.22
CA ASP A 36 10.31 -35.71 30.06
C ASP A 36 9.45 -35.01 29.01
N GLY A 37 9.43 -35.58 27.79
CA GLY A 37 8.91 -34.99 26.55
C GLY A 37 7.45 -34.54 26.55
N ASN A 38 7.17 -33.44 27.25
CA ASN A 38 5.91 -32.71 27.22
C ASN A 38 6.23 -31.21 27.11
N ALA A 39 6.01 -30.63 25.93
CA ALA A 39 6.35 -29.24 25.63
C ALA A 39 5.45 -28.26 26.41
N ALA A 40 5.96 -27.72 27.51
CA ALA A 40 5.36 -26.59 28.21
C ALA A 40 6.16 -25.32 27.87
N GLY A 41 5.91 -24.77 26.68
CA GLY A 41 6.43 -23.46 26.29
C GLY A 41 5.75 -22.37 27.10
N VAL A 42 6.52 -21.59 27.86
CA VAL A 42 6.03 -20.37 28.50
C VAL A 42 6.09 -19.27 27.44
N ASN A 43 4.92 -18.85 26.93
CA ASN A 43 4.83 -17.77 25.95
C ASN A 43 4.57 -16.45 26.68
N MET A 44 5.50 -15.50 26.58
CA MET A 44 5.38 -14.17 27.16
C MET A 44 5.13 -13.17 26.02
N GLU A 45 3.86 -12.78 25.82
CA GLU A 45 3.47 -11.76 24.83
C GLU A 45 3.29 -10.41 25.52
N ILE A 46 4.21 -9.47 25.27
CA ILE A 46 4.08 -8.07 25.68
C ILE A 46 3.46 -7.30 24.52
N ARG A 47 2.14 -7.08 24.56
CA ARG A 47 1.47 -6.18 23.60
C ARG A 47 1.63 -4.73 24.03
N GLY A 48 2.40 -3.98 23.24
CA GLY A 48 2.30 -2.53 23.19
C GLY A 48 0.93 -2.14 22.62
N GLY A 49 0.06 -1.62 23.47
CA GLY A 49 -1.20 -1.02 23.07
C GLY A 49 -1.68 -0.13 24.21
N GLY A 50 -2.21 1.05 23.87
CA GLY A 50 -2.63 2.06 24.85
C GLY A 50 -3.36 1.49 26.08
N ALA A 51 -2.98 2.04 27.23
CA ALA A 51 -3.70 1.99 28.49
C ALA A 51 -4.33 0.63 28.88
N ARG A 52 -3.50 -0.30 29.39
CA ARG A 52 -3.72 -1.08 30.64
C ARG A 52 -2.72 -2.23 30.72
N MET A 53 -1.98 -2.32 31.83
CA MET A 53 -1.10 -3.43 32.16
C MET A 53 -1.85 -4.38 33.09
N GLU A 54 -2.05 -5.63 32.66
CA GLU A 54 -2.63 -6.69 33.48
C GLU A 54 -1.51 -7.67 33.87
N VAL A 55 -1.34 -7.92 35.16
CA VAL A 55 -0.30 -8.81 35.70
C VAL A 55 -1.01 -9.99 36.35
N ASN A 56 -0.97 -11.16 35.70
CA ASN A 56 -1.37 -12.43 36.29
C ASN A 56 -0.13 -13.19 36.75
N VAL A 57 0.06 -13.30 38.06
CA VAL A 57 1.10 -14.15 38.68
C VAL A 57 0.41 -15.35 39.32
N SER A 58 0.71 -16.54 38.80
CA SER A 58 0.38 -17.81 39.45
C SER A 58 1.63 -18.30 40.18
N GLY A 59 1.59 -18.33 41.51
CA GLY A 59 2.70 -18.74 42.35
C GLY A 59 2.22 -19.18 43.73
N THR A 60 2.69 -20.35 44.14
CA THR A 60 2.23 -21.20 45.25
C THR A 60 2.56 -20.65 46.65
N GLY A 61 1.56 -20.61 47.54
CA GLY A 61 1.69 -20.32 48.98
C GLY A 61 0.43 -20.70 49.78
N THR A 62 0.64 -21.28 50.97
CA THR A 62 -0.25 -22.04 51.88
C THR A 62 -1.54 -21.32 52.39
N PRO A 63 -2.62 -22.04 52.80
CA PRO A 63 -3.95 -21.47 53.06
C PRO A 63 -4.24 -21.18 54.55
N PRO A 64 -5.16 -20.25 54.88
CA PRO A 64 -5.85 -20.23 56.18
C PRO A 64 -7.30 -20.83 56.11
N PRO A 65 -7.86 -21.30 57.24
CA PRO A 65 -8.91 -22.34 57.32
C PRO A 65 -10.38 -21.79 57.39
N PRO A 66 -11.43 -22.66 57.44
CA PRO A 66 -12.74 -22.39 56.87
C PRO A 66 -13.76 -21.79 57.85
N GLY A 67 -14.60 -20.89 57.34
CA GLY A 67 -15.78 -20.34 58.04
C GLY A 67 -17.05 -20.62 57.25
N ARG A 68 -17.77 -21.65 57.68
CA ARG A 68 -19.09 -22.10 57.20
C ARG A 68 -20.17 -21.14 57.70
N HIS A 69 -21.01 -20.59 56.82
CA HIS A 69 -22.39 -20.25 57.17
C HIS A 69 -23.32 -20.33 55.97
N GLU A 70 -24.49 -20.86 56.26
CA GLU A 70 -25.48 -21.44 55.39
C GLU A 70 -26.37 -20.43 54.64
N ARG A 71 -26.90 -20.92 53.52
CA ARG A 71 -28.23 -20.65 52.92
C ARG A 71 -29.02 -19.48 53.51
N ARG A 72 -29.37 -18.54 52.64
CA ARG A 72 -30.78 -18.14 52.52
C ARG A 72 -31.12 -17.66 51.12
N GLU A 73 -32.01 -18.41 50.48
CA GLU A 73 -32.74 -18.01 49.28
C GLU A 73 -33.44 -16.68 49.53
N ARG A 74 -33.20 -15.70 48.65
CA ARG A 74 -34.20 -14.66 48.38
C ARG A 74 -34.20 -14.35 46.89
N ARG A 75 -35.11 -15.06 46.24
CA ARG A 75 -35.59 -14.86 44.88
C ARG A 75 -36.22 -13.46 44.82
N GLU A 76 -35.51 -12.50 44.24
CA GLU A 76 -36.13 -11.24 43.81
C GLU A 76 -35.85 -11.05 42.32
N HIS A 77 -36.94 -11.09 41.57
CA HIS A 77 -37.07 -10.77 40.16
C HIS A 77 -36.22 -9.54 39.81
N ARG A 78 -35.22 -9.73 38.96
CA ARG A 78 -34.61 -8.64 38.21
C ARG A 78 -34.98 -8.84 36.74
N GLU A 79 -35.86 -7.96 36.28
CA GLU A 79 -36.25 -7.74 34.90
C GLU A 79 -35.04 -7.82 33.96
N GLU A 80 -35.11 -8.77 33.03
CA GLU A 80 -34.20 -8.93 31.91
C GLU A 80 -34.51 -7.83 30.90
N VAL A 81 -33.86 -6.67 31.07
CA VAL A 81 -33.94 -5.57 30.10
C VAL A 81 -33.14 -5.99 28.87
N ALA A 82 -33.84 -6.46 27.84
CA ALA A 82 -33.27 -6.75 26.53
C ALA A 82 -32.46 -5.54 26.01
N PRO A 83 -31.23 -5.74 25.50
CA PRO A 83 -30.51 -4.66 24.87
C PRO A 83 -31.25 -4.24 23.60
N ARG A 84 -31.75 -3.01 23.58
CA ARG A 84 -32.21 -2.35 22.36
C ARG A 84 -31.06 -2.36 21.36
N GLU A 85 -31.16 -3.21 20.35
CA GLU A 85 -30.39 -3.09 19.11
C GLU A 85 -30.76 -1.74 18.48
N THR A 86 -29.98 -0.71 18.77
CA THR A 86 -30.02 0.52 17.98
C THR A 86 -29.60 0.13 16.56
N PRO A 87 -30.42 0.35 15.53
CA PRO A 87 -29.97 0.15 14.17
C PRO A 87 -28.79 1.09 13.96
N VAL A 88 -27.60 0.52 13.76
CA VAL A 88 -26.43 1.25 13.33
C VAL A 88 -26.80 1.83 11.97
N ARG A 89 -27.27 3.08 11.99
CA ARG A 89 -27.36 3.90 10.80
C ARG A 89 -25.92 3.94 10.29
N HIS A 90 -25.63 3.17 9.24
CA HIS A 90 -24.48 3.45 8.41
C HIS A 90 -24.70 4.86 7.86
N VAL A 91 -24.20 5.83 8.62
CA VAL A 91 -23.86 7.12 8.07
C VAL A 91 -22.87 6.77 6.98
N ARG A 92 -23.36 6.73 5.74
CA ARG A 92 -22.48 6.90 4.60
C ARG A 92 -21.83 8.25 4.87
N HIS A 93 -20.64 8.21 5.45
CA HIS A 93 -19.71 9.30 5.36
C HIS A 93 -19.49 9.45 3.86
N HIS A 94 -20.31 10.28 3.22
CA HIS A 94 -19.85 11.02 2.07
C HIS A 94 -18.73 11.87 2.65
N SER A 95 -17.54 11.29 2.75
CA SER A 95 -16.33 12.05 2.91
C SER A 95 -16.41 13.09 1.80
N GLU A 96 -16.45 14.36 2.20
CA GLU A 96 -16.00 15.43 1.30
C GLU A 96 -14.78 14.91 0.56
N PRO A 97 -14.65 15.16 -0.75
CA PRO A 97 -13.53 14.63 -1.51
C PRO A 97 -12.27 15.12 -0.80
N ALA A 98 -11.61 14.21 -0.06
CA ALA A 98 -10.28 14.44 0.45
C ALA A 98 -9.51 14.92 -0.77
N PHE A 99 -9.05 16.17 -0.72
CA PHE A 99 -8.44 16.83 -1.87
C PHE A 99 -7.40 15.88 -2.44
N ARG A 100 -7.76 15.23 -3.55
CA ARG A 100 -6.98 14.13 -4.08
C ARG A 100 -5.81 14.79 -4.80
N ASP A 101 -4.61 14.46 -4.37
CA ASP A 101 -3.41 14.96 -5.01
C ASP A 101 -2.87 13.94 -6.01
N CYS A 102 -2.65 14.41 -7.24
CA CYS A 102 -2.09 13.64 -8.35
C CYS A 102 -0.66 14.09 -8.68
N GLY A 103 -0.02 14.90 -7.83
CA GLY A 103 1.37 15.34 -8.00
C GLY A 103 1.53 16.43 -9.07
N THR A 104 0.43 17.03 -9.49
CA THR A 104 0.36 18.06 -10.55
C THR A 104 -0.35 19.34 -10.06
N ASN A 105 -0.49 19.48 -8.73
CA ASN A 105 -1.22 20.55 -8.05
C ASN A 105 -2.69 20.59 -8.46
N GLN A 106 -3.25 21.77 -8.75
CA GLN A 106 -4.64 21.97 -9.18
C GLN A 106 -4.92 21.24 -10.50
N ASP A 107 -5.21 19.95 -10.43
CA ASP A 107 -5.46 19.10 -11.59
C ASP A 107 -6.94 18.71 -11.63
N PRO A 108 -7.71 19.24 -12.59
CA PRO A 108 -9.13 18.92 -12.70
C PRO A 108 -9.36 17.43 -12.97
N GLY A 109 -8.38 16.72 -13.53
CA GLY A 109 -8.46 15.28 -13.76
C GLY A 109 -8.30 14.45 -12.50
N CYS A 110 -7.79 15.01 -11.40
CA CYS A 110 -7.43 14.19 -10.25
C CYS A 110 -8.63 13.58 -9.53
N THR A 111 -9.77 14.28 -9.54
CA THR A 111 -11.04 13.80 -8.98
C THR A 111 -11.91 13.08 -10.02
N MET A 112 -11.47 12.96 -11.27
CA MET A 112 -12.19 12.29 -12.35
C MET A 112 -11.88 10.79 -12.38
N GLN A 113 -12.80 10.01 -12.96
CA GLN A 113 -12.63 8.58 -13.19
C GLN A 113 -12.84 8.26 -14.66
N ARG A 114 -12.11 7.27 -15.16
CA ARG A 114 -12.37 6.61 -16.44
C ARG A 114 -12.46 5.11 -16.19
N ASN A 115 -13.53 4.48 -16.67
CA ASN A 115 -13.79 3.06 -16.47
C ASN A 115 -13.82 2.63 -14.99
N GLY A 116 -14.29 3.51 -14.09
CA GLY A 116 -14.31 3.25 -12.63
C GLY A 116 -12.95 3.35 -11.94
N HIS A 117 -11.91 3.76 -12.66
CA HIS A 117 -10.57 3.95 -12.13
C HIS A 117 -10.21 5.44 -12.08
N PHE A 118 -9.56 5.83 -10.98
CA PHE A 118 -8.98 7.15 -10.84
C PHE A 118 -7.57 7.20 -11.45
N ALA A 119 -7.12 8.39 -11.86
CA ALA A 119 -5.73 8.64 -12.24
C ALA A 119 -4.77 8.33 -11.08
N MET A 120 -3.50 8.00 -11.30
CA MET A 120 -2.56 7.74 -10.20
C MET A 120 -2.40 8.92 -9.23
N ASP A 121 -2.18 8.63 -7.96
CA ASP A 121 -1.92 9.61 -6.90
C ASP A 121 -0.52 10.25 -7.02
N ALA A 122 -0.26 11.26 -6.20
CA ALA A 122 0.98 12.02 -6.19
C ALA A 122 2.23 11.17 -5.93
N GLU A 123 2.21 10.28 -4.93
CA GLU A 123 3.38 9.48 -4.56
C GLU A 123 3.72 8.48 -5.67
N THR A 124 2.70 7.80 -6.20
CA THR A 124 2.85 6.88 -7.33
C THR A 124 3.38 7.61 -8.56
N PHE A 125 2.83 8.79 -8.88
CA PHE A 125 3.27 9.58 -10.03
C PHE A 125 4.71 10.07 -9.87
N HIS A 126 5.10 10.55 -8.68
CA HIS A 126 6.46 10.98 -8.43
C HIS A 126 7.47 9.84 -8.54
N GLY A 127 7.18 8.67 -7.98
CA GLY A 127 8.04 7.48 -8.11
C GLY A 127 8.18 7.02 -9.57
N PHE A 128 7.07 7.05 -10.32
CA PHE A 128 7.06 6.76 -11.75
C PHE A 128 7.92 7.75 -12.54
N MET A 129 7.69 9.05 -12.37
CA MET A 129 8.44 10.10 -13.05
C MET A 129 9.94 10.07 -12.71
N GLN A 130 10.29 9.78 -11.45
CA GLN A 130 11.68 9.63 -11.03
C GLN A 130 12.35 8.45 -11.74
N SER A 131 11.66 7.32 -11.84
CA SER A 131 12.14 6.15 -12.57
C SER A 131 12.37 6.49 -14.05
N LEU A 132 11.39 7.12 -14.71
CA LEU A 132 11.53 7.52 -16.12
C LEU A 132 12.69 8.50 -16.35
N LYS A 133 12.85 9.50 -15.47
CA LYS A 133 13.94 10.49 -15.54
C LYS A 133 15.32 9.87 -15.33
N SER A 134 15.42 8.82 -14.51
CA SER A 134 16.69 8.11 -14.28
C SER A 134 17.13 7.26 -15.47
N THR A 135 16.18 6.80 -16.29
CA THR A 135 16.44 6.01 -17.48
C THR A 135 16.89 6.89 -18.63
N ARG A 136 18.11 6.67 -19.16
CA ARG A 136 18.68 7.46 -20.26
C ARG A 136 18.14 7.08 -21.64
N ASN A 137 17.84 5.81 -21.85
CA ASN A 137 17.38 5.28 -23.13
C ASN A 137 15.86 5.51 -23.28
N GLU A 138 15.45 6.19 -24.35
CA GLU A 138 14.03 6.49 -24.59
C GLU A 138 13.19 5.24 -24.89
N LEU A 139 13.73 4.24 -25.60
CA LEU A 139 13.03 2.98 -25.85
C LEU A 139 12.77 2.22 -24.54
N THR A 140 13.77 2.15 -23.66
CA THR A 140 13.58 1.56 -22.34
C THR A 140 12.58 2.35 -21.50
N ARG A 141 12.57 3.68 -21.63
CA ARG A 141 11.61 4.54 -20.94
C ARG A 141 10.18 4.32 -21.48
N GLU A 142 10.02 4.16 -22.78
CA GLU A 142 8.76 3.83 -23.44
C GLU A 142 8.20 2.50 -22.93
N GLU A 143 9.02 1.43 -22.91
CA GLU A 143 8.61 0.13 -22.35
C GLU A 143 8.14 0.24 -20.89
N MET A 144 8.77 1.10 -20.10
CA MET A 144 8.34 1.36 -18.73
C MET A 144 6.97 2.05 -18.69
N VAL A 145 6.73 3.03 -19.56
CA VAL A 145 5.42 3.68 -19.66
C VAL A 145 4.35 2.66 -20.04
N GLU A 146 4.59 1.84 -21.07
CA GLU A 146 3.66 0.80 -21.51
C GLU A 146 3.28 -0.15 -20.35
N LYS A 147 4.27 -0.65 -19.61
CA LYS A 147 4.06 -1.54 -18.45
C LYS A 147 3.20 -0.90 -17.37
N VAL A 148 3.38 0.39 -17.09
CA VAL A 148 2.62 1.10 -16.06
C VAL A 148 1.20 1.43 -16.55
N MET A 149 1.05 1.87 -17.80
CA MET A 149 -0.24 2.23 -18.39
C MET A 149 -1.20 1.03 -18.52
N ASN A 150 -0.68 -0.20 -18.52
CA ASN A 150 -1.53 -1.39 -18.46
C ASN A 150 -2.39 -1.49 -17.19
N ARG A 151 -1.99 -0.82 -16.10
CA ARG A 151 -2.65 -0.93 -14.78
C ARG A 151 -3.10 0.41 -14.22
N ALA A 152 -2.42 1.48 -14.58
CA ALA A 152 -2.66 2.81 -14.04
C ALA A 152 -3.33 3.73 -15.06
N PHE A 153 -4.01 4.75 -14.54
CA PHE A 153 -4.57 5.84 -15.33
C PHE A 153 -3.81 7.12 -15.02
N LEU A 154 -3.86 8.08 -15.93
CA LEU A 154 -3.21 9.38 -15.79
C LEU A 154 -4.24 10.50 -15.91
N THR A 155 -3.97 11.64 -15.28
CA THR A 155 -4.62 12.89 -15.67
C THR A 155 -3.97 13.42 -16.94
N ALA A 156 -4.65 14.34 -17.62
CA ALA A 156 -4.08 15.06 -18.75
C ALA A 156 -2.78 15.78 -18.35
N LYS A 157 -2.69 16.42 -17.17
CA LYS A 157 -1.45 17.09 -16.77
C LYS A 157 -0.31 16.11 -16.54
N GLN A 158 -0.57 14.99 -15.85
CA GLN A 158 0.42 13.94 -15.66
C GLN A 158 0.90 13.38 -16.99
N PHE A 159 -0.04 13.12 -17.92
CA PHE A 159 0.28 12.67 -19.27
C PHE A 159 1.16 13.66 -20.03
N GLY A 160 0.84 14.96 -19.97
CA GLY A 160 1.66 16.01 -20.59
C GLY A 160 3.10 16.05 -20.07
N LEU A 161 3.31 15.80 -18.77
CA LEU A 161 4.64 15.72 -18.15
C LEU A 161 5.40 14.45 -18.55
N VAL A 162 4.70 13.32 -18.73
CA VAL A 162 5.32 12.09 -19.24
C VAL A 162 5.82 12.31 -20.67
N LEU A 163 5.01 12.92 -21.54
CA LEU A 163 5.39 13.23 -22.92
C LEU A 163 6.63 14.13 -23.01
N ASP A 164 6.79 15.08 -22.09
CA ASP A 164 7.93 16.00 -22.06
C ASP A 164 9.27 15.29 -21.81
N LEU A 165 9.26 14.06 -21.29
CA LEU A 165 10.50 13.31 -21.09
C LEU A 165 11.09 12.81 -22.42
N PHE A 166 10.26 12.57 -23.44
CA PHE A 166 10.69 11.99 -24.71
C PHE A 166 11.06 13.09 -25.70
N GLN A 167 12.32 13.15 -26.12
CA GLN A 167 12.81 14.14 -27.09
C GLN A 167 12.55 13.69 -28.52
N ASN A 168 12.63 12.38 -28.80
CA ASN A 168 12.32 11.83 -30.11
C ASN A 168 10.79 11.79 -30.33
N GLU A 169 10.33 12.49 -31.36
CA GLU A 169 8.90 12.63 -31.66
C GLU A 169 8.21 11.31 -32.01
N ILE A 170 8.95 10.37 -32.61
CA ILE A 170 8.42 9.04 -32.96
C ILE A 170 8.10 8.29 -31.66
N THR A 171 9.09 8.15 -30.76
CA THR A 171 8.88 7.47 -29.47
C THR A 171 7.85 8.20 -28.59
N ARG A 172 7.82 9.53 -28.63
CA ARG A 172 6.81 10.31 -27.91
C ARG A 172 5.41 10.02 -28.42
N LEU A 173 5.24 9.85 -29.73
CA LEU A 173 3.96 9.52 -30.35
C LEU A 173 3.53 8.08 -30.02
N ASP A 174 4.46 7.13 -30.00
CA ASP A 174 4.18 5.74 -29.58
C ASP A 174 3.76 5.66 -28.11
N VAL A 175 4.42 6.45 -27.24
CA VAL A 175 3.99 6.66 -25.85
C VAL A 175 2.60 7.29 -25.79
N ALA A 176 2.31 8.27 -26.65
CA ALA A 176 0.99 8.90 -26.69
C ALA A 176 -0.11 7.92 -27.07
N LYS A 177 0.09 7.08 -28.10
CA LYS A 177 -0.84 6.00 -28.49
C LYS A 177 -1.12 5.04 -27.34
N THR A 178 -0.08 4.69 -26.60
CA THR A 178 -0.17 3.73 -25.49
C THR A 178 -0.88 4.33 -24.26
N ALA A 179 -0.60 5.58 -23.94
CA ALA A 179 -1.11 6.23 -22.73
C ALA A 179 -2.46 6.94 -22.92
N ALA A 180 -2.81 7.39 -24.13
CA ALA A 180 -4.06 8.14 -24.39
C ALA A 180 -5.35 7.40 -23.94
N PRO A 181 -5.50 6.07 -24.13
CA PRO A 181 -6.64 5.31 -23.60
C PRO A 181 -6.72 5.27 -22.07
N ARG A 182 -5.62 5.63 -21.40
CA ARG A 182 -5.47 5.62 -19.94
C ARG A 182 -5.54 7.02 -19.34
N VAL A 183 -5.80 8.05 -20.15
CA VAL A 183 -6.02 9.41 -19.65
C VAL A 183 -7.46 9.56 -19.18
N VAL A 184 -7.70 9.99 -17.94
CA VAL A 184 -9.07 10.11 -17.41
C VAL A 184 -9.87 11.25 -18.03
N ASN A 185 -9.18 12.27 -18.53
CA ASN A 185 -9.77 13.49 -19.06
C ASN A 185 -9.08 13.94 -20.37
N PRO A 186 -9.20 13.14 -21.45
CA PRO A 186 -8.44 13.32 -22.69
C PRO A 186 -8.67 14.67 -23.36
N GLN A 187 -9.86 15.25 -23.22
CA GLN A 187 -10.19 16.59 -23.77
C GLN A 187 -9.25 17.70 -23.26
N HIS A 188 -8.72 17.57 -22.04
CA HIS A 188 -7.75 18.54 -21.50
C HIS A 188 -6.33 18.36 -22.06
N ALA A 189 -6.07 17.27 -22.78
CA ALA A 189 -4.79 16.99 -23.43
C ALA A 189 -4.73 17.48 -24.88
N LEU A 190 -5.85 17.89 -25.50
CA LEU A 190 -5.89 18.35 -26.89
C LEU A 190 -4.86 19.46 -27.20
N GLY A 191 -4.66 20.39 -26.26
CA GLY A 191 -3.70 21.49 -26.41
C GLY A 191 -2.23 21.06 -26.44
N PHE A 192 -1.93 19.81 -26.08
CA PHE A 192 -0.56 19.31 -26.11
C PHE A 192 -0.03 19.10 -27.51
N SER A 193 -0.85 19.13 -28.57
CA SER A 193 -0.37 19.08 -29.98
C SER A 193 0.78 20.08 -30.26
N SER A 194 0.79 21.21 -29.53
CA SER A 194 1.88 22.19 -29.51
C SER A 194 3.26 21.68 -29.03
N LYS A 195 3.33 20.51 -28.38
CA LYS A 195 4.58 19.87 -27.95
C LYS A 195 5.33 19.25 -29.13
N TRP A 196 4.66 18.96 -30.24
CA TRP A 196 5.25 18.40 -31.44
C TRP A 196 5.75 19.52 -32.36
N ARG A 197 6.95 19.34 -32.91
CA ARG A 197 7.57 20.23 -33.91
C ARG A 197 7.11 19.86 -35.32
N ASN A 198 6.93 18.57 -35.59
CA ASN A 198 6.38 18.09 -36.86
C ASN A 198 4.85 18.17 -36.87
N SER A 199 4.29 18.85 -37.88
CA SER A 199 2.83 18.98 -38.04
C SER A 199 2.13 17.64 -38.24
N ILE A 200 2.77 16.68 -38.92
CA ILE A 200 2.18 15.35 -39.15
C ILE A 200 1.97 14.63 -37.82
N SER A 201 2.98 14.65 -36.94
CA SER A 201 2.86 14.02 -35.61
C SER A 201 1.93 14.78 -34.68
N ALA A 202 1.80 16.10 -34.85
CA ALA A 202 0.83 16.91 -34.11
C ALA A 202 -0.61 16.56 -34.54
N ASP A 203 -0.87 16.40 -35.84
CA ASP A 203 -2.17 16.02 -36.37
C ASP A 203 -2.53 14.59 -35.92
N GLU A 204 -1.62 13.64 -36.06
CA GLU A 204 -1.83 12.25 -35.59
C GLU A 204 -2.09 12.21 -34.07
N TYR A 205 -1.38 13.03 -33.29
CA TYR A 205 -1.67 13.16 -31.86
C TYR A 205 -3.09 13.65 -31.58
N VAL A 206 -3.56 14.66 -32.33
CA VAL A 206 -4.93 15.16 -32.16
C VAL A 206 -5.93 14.07 -32.49
N GLU A 207 -5.74 13.33 -33.60
CA GLU A 207 -6.58 12.18 -33.97
C GLU A 207 -6.66 11.17 -32.81
N ILE A 208 -5.51 10.74 -32.30
CA ILE A 208 -5.41 9.81 -31.16
C ILE A 208 -6.23 10.29 -29.97
N ILE A 209 -6.13 11.57 -29.59
CA ILE A 209 -6.83 12.12 -28.41
C ILE A 209 -8.33 12.28 -28.67
N THR A 210 -8.74 12.64 -29.88
CA THR A 210 -10.15 12.79 -30.24
C THR A 210 -10.91 11.47 -30.31
N GLU A 211 -10.21 10.36 -30.52
CA GLU A 211 -10.79 9.01 -30.53
C GLU A 211 -11.08 8.44 -29.12
N GLN A 212 -10.65 9.13 -28.05
CA GLN A 212 -10.69 8.64 -26.66
C GLN A 212 -11.99 8.88 -25.89
#